data_AF-A0AAV9XGY3-F1
#
_entry.id   AF-A0AAV9XGY3-F1
#
_cell.length_a   1.000
_cell.length_b   1.000
_cell.length_c   1.000
_cell.angle_alpha   90.00
_cell.angle_beta   90.00
_cell.angle_gamma   90.00
#
_symmetry.space_group_name_H-M   'P 1'
#
loop_
_entity.id
_entity.type
_entity.pdbx_description
1 polymer ?
#
loop_
_entity_poly.entity_id
_entity_poly.type
_entity_poly.pdbx_seq_one_letter_code
_entity_poly.pdbx_strand_id
1 'polypeptide(L)'
;MRARKEGWVKAHPEDRTKIISGVDEINDTTRRALDTISLAGSHSDAAIVADLKKRKLILAQKKIAFTIHKGSKFALEVLKEYTDLDADMLQSGKWQEVTFKPYNLRALGAPAMSGALHPLGKVRHEFRQIFFEMGFTEMPTNQFVESGFWNFDALYVPQQHPARDMQDTFFISDPPMADPPRSENGEPLTEYWNNVKQVHENGKFGSLGYRYPWHAEESLKLVLRTHTTATSAAMLYKLAQDPRPARYFSIDRVFRNETVDATHLAEFHQVEGVIADFDLTLGDLIGFMNEFFGKMGVKQLRFKPAYNPYTEPSMEIFSWHEGLGKWVEIGNSGMFRPEMLESMGLPKGMKVHGWGLSLERPTMIKYGVSNIRELLGHKVDLNFIEGNPAVRLDQEA
;
A
#
# COMPACT_ATOMS: atom_id res chain seq x y z
N MET A 1 -41.15 -33.14 -0.89
CA MET A 1 -40.56 -33.40 0.45
C MET A 1 -41.61 -33.61 1.55
N ARG A 2 -42.64 -32.75 1.70
CA ARG A 2 -43.61 -32.91 2.80
C ARG A 2 -44.53 -34.13 2.66
N ALA A 3 -44.96 -34.50 1.45
CA ALA A 3 -45.72 -35.74 1.24
C ALA A 3 -44.99 -37.01 1.75
N ARG A 4 -43.65 -37.04 1.73
CA ARG A 4 -42.86 -38.11 2.37
C ARG A 4 -42.81 -37.96 3.90
N LYS A 5 -42.70 -36.72 4.40
CA LYS A 5 -42.66 -36.39 5.84
C LYS A 5 -43.99 -36.66 6.56
N GLU A 6 -45.12 -36.42 5.89
CA GLU A 6 -46.48 -36.75 6.36
C GLU A 6 -46.86 -38.22 6.08
N GLY A 7 -45.95 -39.01 5.50
CA GLY A 7 -46.18 -40.43 5.22
C GLY A 7 -47.13 -40.74 4.04
N TRP A 8 -47.60 -39.73 3.31
CA TRP A 8 -48.51 -39.88 2.17
C TRP A 8 -47.89 -40.62 0.99
N VAL A 9 -46.57 -40.55 0.83
CA VAL A 9 -45.86 -41.30 -0.22
C VAL A 9 -44.62 -41.99 0.33
N LYS A 10 -44.38 -43.22 -0.10
CA LYS A 10 -43.24 -44.06 0.31
C LYS A 10 -42.46 -44.52 -0.92
N ALA A 11 -41.18 -44.85 -0.76
CA ALA A 11 -40.41 -45.48 -1.83
C ALA A 11 -40.87 -46.95 -1.99
N HIS A 12 -40.94 -47.44 -3.22
CA HIS A 12 -41.29 -48.84 -3.47
C HIS A 12 -40.20 -49.75 -2.85
N PRO A 13 -40.58 -50.86 -2.16
CA PRO A 13 -39.63 -51.68 -1.42
C PRO A 13 -38.48 -52.24 -2.27
N GLU A 14 -38.78 -52.61 -3.52
CA GLU A 14 -37.82 -53.27 -4.43
C GLU A 14 -37.16 -52.31 -5.43
N ASP A 15 -37.76 -51.15 -5.69
CA ASP A 15 -37.26 -50.18 -6.67
C ASP A 15 -37.34 -48.77 -6.06
N ARG A 16 -36.23 -48.33 -5.48
CA ARG A 16 -36.15 -47.04 -4.77
C ARG A 16 -36.36 -45.84 -5.70
N THR A 17 -36.42 -46.02 -7.02
CA THR A 17 -36.74 -44.97 -7.98
C THR A 17 -38.25 -44.75 -8.14
N LYS A 18 -39.09 -45.73 -7.74
CA LYS A 18 -40.56 -45.65 -7.80
C LYS A 18 -41.16 -45.19 -6.47
N ILE A 19 -42.16 -44.33 -6.54
CA ILE A 19 -42.90 -43.79 -5.39
C ILE A 19 -44.30 -44.37 -5.40
N ILE A 20 -44.73 -44.96 -4.28
CA ILE A 20 -46.06 -45.50 -4.06
C ILE A 20 -46.83 -44.68 -3.02
N SER A 21 -48.16 -44.74 -3.05
CA SER A 21 -48.99 -44.14 -2.01
C SER A 21 -48.74 -44.84 -0.67
N GLY A 22 -48.60 -44.06 0.40
CA GLY A 22 -48.46 -44.56 1.76
C GLY A 22 -49.77 -44.61 2.55
N VAL A 23 -50.85 -44.05 2.00
CA VAL A 23 -52.20 -43.93 2.58
C VAL A 23 -53.27 -44.05 1.49
N ASP A 24 -54.48 -44.47 1.85
CA ASP A 24 -55.61 -44.58 0.90
C ASP A 24 -56.33 -43.24 0.68
N GLU A 25 -56.27 -42.32 1.65
CA GLU A 25 -56.92 -41.01 1.58
C GLU A 25 -55.98 -39.89 2.09
N ILE A 26 -55.97 -38.74 1.41
CA ILE A 26 -55.13 -37.59 1.75
C ILE A 26 -56.00 -36.48 2.34
N ASN A 27 -55.76 -36.14 3.60
CA ASN A 27 -56.39 -35.00 4.24
C ASN A 27 -55.46 -33.76 4.21
N ASP A 28 -55.72 -32.85 3.27
CA ASP A 28 -54.92 -31.62 3.12
C ASP A 28 -55.30 -30.55 4.15
N THR A 29 -54.70 -30.67 5.33
CA THR A 29 -54.85 -29.72 6.44
C THR A 29 -54.27 -28.34 6.12
N THR A 30 -53.25 -28.25 5.24
CA THR A 30 -52.69 -26.96 4.81
C THR A 30 -53.73 -26.18 4.01
N ARG A 31 -54.39 -26.82 3.04
CA ARG A 31 -55.43 -26.17 2.22
C ARG A 31 -56.60 -25.67 3.06
N ARG A 32 -57.13 -26.51 3.97
CA ARG A 32 -58.23 -26.12 4.86
C ARG A 32 -57.88 -24.93 5.75
N ALA A 33 -56.64 -24.89 6.25
CA ALA A 33 -56.16 -23.76 7.05
C ALA A 33 -56.05 -22.46 6.22
N LEU A 34 -55.59 -22.55 4.96
CA LEU A 34 -55.52 -21.40 4.05
C LEU A 34 -56.90 -20.89 3.62
N ASP A 35 -57.84 -21.78 3.32
CA ASP A 35 -59.23 -21.42 2.98
C ASP A 35 -59.89 -20.68 4.16
N THR A 36 -59.64 -21.13 5.39
CA THR A 36 -60.12 -20.47 6.61
C THR A 36 -59.53 -19.06 6.77
N ILE A 37 -58.21 -18.92 6.56
CA ILE A 37 -57.52 -17.61 6.64
C ILE A 37 -58.00 -16.67 5.52
N SER A 38 -58.30 -17.18 4.33
CA SER A 38 -58.81 -16.38 3.21
C SER A 38 -60.21 -15.81 3.48
N LEU A 39 -61.04 -16.53 4.23
CA LEU A 39 -62.41 -16.09 4.57
C LEU A 39 -62.43 -15.19 5.81
N ALA A 40 -61.72 -15.56 6.88
CA ALA A 40 -61.78 -14.87 8.17
C ALA A 40 -60.63 -13.87 8.42
N GLY A 41 -59.62 -13.83 7.55
CA GLY A 41 -58.41 -13.03 7.74
C GLY A 41 -57.49 -13.49 8.89
N SER A 42 -57.86 -14.56 9.60
CA SER A 42 -57.12 -15.11 10.75
C SER A 42 -57.42 -16.61 10.94
N HIS A 43 -56.64 -17.29 11.79
CA HIS A 43 -56.86 -18.67 12.20
C HIS A 43 -56.70 -18.77 13.72
N SER A 44 -57.53 -19.56 14.39
CA SER A 44 -57.57 -19.67 15.87
C SER A 44 -56.30 -20.29 16.47
N ASP A 45 -55.68 -21.23 15.75
CA ASP A 45 -54.43 -21.88 16.17
C ASP A 45 -53.18 -21.07 15.74
N ALA A 46 -52.46 -20.52 16.73
CA ALA A 46 -51.25 -19.75 16.53
C ALA A 46 -50.06 -20.58 15.98
N ALA A 47 -50.00 -21.88 16.27
CA ALA A 47 -48.93 -22.76 15.79
C ALA A 47 -49.05 -23.00 14.28
N ILE A 48 -50.29 -23.15 13.77
CA ILE A 48 -50.58 -23.28 12.34
C ILE A 48 -50.21 -21.99 11.61
N VAL A 49 -50.56 -20.82 12.16
CA VAL A 49 -50.19 -19.52 11.58
C VAL A 49 -48.67 -19.35 11.50
N ALA A 50 -47.92 -19.77 12.54
CA ALA A 50 -46.47 -19.71 12.55
C ALA A 50 -45.81 -20.63 11.49
N ASP A 51 -46.29 -21.87 11.34
CA ASP A 51 -45.83 -22.79 10.28
C ASP A 51 -46.12 -22.22 8.88
N LEU A 52 -47.34 -21.73 8.64
CA LEU A 52 -47.74 -21.16 7.34
C LEU A 52 -46.92 -19.91 6.99
N LYS A 53 -46.63 -19.05 7.98
CA LYS A 53 -45.77 -17.87 7.81
C LYS A 53 -44.32 -18.26 7.51
N LYS A 54 -43.76 -19.24 8.24
CA LYS A 54 -42.40 -19.78 7.98
C LYS A 54 -42.29 -20.38 6.58
N ARG A 55 -43.38 -20.98 6.09
CA ARG A 55 -43.51 -21.55 4.74
C ARG A 55 -43.83 -20.53 3.65
N LYS A 56 -43.96 -19.25 3.99
CA LYS A 56 -44.29 -18.15 3.05
C LYS A 56 -45.64 -18.33 2.32
N LEU A 57 -46.61 -19.02 2.94
CA LEU A 57 -47.95 -19.22 2.37
C LEU A 57 -48.94 -18.11 2.76
N ILE A 58 -48.62 -17.37 3.82
CA ILE A 58 -49.39 -16.19 4.27
C ILE A 58 -48.41 -15.06 4.61
N LEU A 59 -48.87 -13.82 4.47
CA LEU A 59 -48.13 -12.61 4.85
C LEU A 59 -48.96 -11.83 5.87
N ALA A 60 -48.32 -11.42 6.96
CA ALA A 60 -48.97 -10.58 7.96
C ALA A 60 -48.95 -9.12 7.48
N GLN A 61 -50.12 -8.53 7.23
CA GLN A 61 -50.26 -7.12 6.89
C GLN A 61 -50.58 -6.32 8.15
N LYS A 62 -49.66 -5.43 8.56
CA LYS A 62 -49.88 -4.54 9.70
C LYS A 62 -50.59 -3.27 9.22
N LYS A 63 -51.84 -3.06 9.64
CA LYS A 63 -52.54 -1.77 9.48
C LYS A 63 -52.36 -0.97 10.76
N ILE A 64 -51.75 0.21 10.65
CA ILE A 64 -51.56 1.12 11.79
C ILE A 64 -52.57 2.25 11.62
N ALA A 65 -53.46 2.40 12.58
CA ALA A 65 -54.35 3.57 12.68
C ALA A 65 -53.90 4.41 13.87
N PHE A 66 -53.90 5.73 13.69
CA PHE A 66 -53.60 6.68 14.76
C PHE A 66 -54.88 7.39 15.16
N THR A 67 -55.14 7.43 16.46
CA THR A 67 -56.15 8.32 17.03
C THR A 67 -55.40 9.45 17.71
N ILE A 68 -55.63 10.68 17.24
CA ILE A 68 -54.90 11.87 17.71
C ILE A 68 -55.77 12.59 18.72
N HIS A 69 -55.20 12.90 19.88
CA HIS A 69 -55.83 13.68 20.93
C HIS A 69 -55.01 14.94 21.20
N LYS A 70 -55.66 16.00 21.69
CA LYS A 70 -54.97 17.21 22.13
C LYS A 70 -54.16 16.90 23.39
N GLY A 71 -52.84 16.97 23.29
CA GLY A 71 -51.93 16.82 24.44
C GLY A 71 -51.83 18.10 25.27
N SER A 72 -51.08 18.05 26.38
CA SER A 72 -50.85 19.20 27.28
C SER A 72 -50.12 20.37 26.62
N LYS A 73 -49.45 20.14 25.49
CA LYS A 73 -48.75 21.15 24.67
C LYS A 73 -49.51 21.52 23.39
N PHE A 74 -50.81 21.21 23.29
CA PHE A 74 -51.62 21.61 22.14
C PHE A 74 -51.79 23.14 22.13
N ALA A 75 -51.28 23.80 21.10
CA ALA A 75 -51.43 25.22 20.86
C ALA A 75 -51.94 25.47 19.44
N LEU A 76 -52.73 26.53 19.25
CA LEU A 76 -53.24 26.94 17.93
C LEU A 76 -52.19 27.73 17.13
N GLU A 77 -51.18 28.27 17.81
CA GLU A 77 -50.06 28.98 17.23
C GLU A 77 -48.77 28.25 17.56
N VAL A 78 -47.91 28.08 16.55
CA VAL A 78 -46.59 27.47 16.74
C VAL A 78 -45.69 28.53 17.39
N LEU A 79 -45.23 28.27 18.61
CA LEU A 79 -44.21 29.11 19.26
C LEU A 79 -42.97 29.18 18.35
N LYS A 80 -42.56 30.41 18.01
CA LYS A 80 -41.36 30.64 17.20
C LYS A 80 -40.13 30.38 18.06
N GLU A 81 -39.50 29.23 17.86
CA GLU A 81 -38.21 28.91 18.47
C GLU A 81 -37.07 29.53 17.65
N TYR A 82 -36.09 30.11 18.33
CA TYR A 82 -34.89 30.68 17.71
C TYR A 82 -33.75 29.65 17.72
N THR A 83 -32.96 29.56 16.64
CA THR A 83 -31.85 28.60 16.53
C THR A 83 -30.54 29.18 17.06
N ASP A 84 -30.26 30.43 16.73
CA ASP A 84 -28.99 31.08 17.00
C ASP A 84 -29.21 32.43 17.67
N LEU A 85 -28.18 32.88 18.39
CA LEU A 85 -28.11 34.20 18.98
C LEU A 85 -27.59 35.18 17.92
N ASP A 86 -28.29 36.29 17.70
CA ASP A 86 -27.81 37.36 16.82
C ASP A 86 -27.36 38.60 17.62
N ALA A 87 -26.65 39.50 16.92
CA ALA A 87 -26.10 40.70 17.53
C ALA A 87 -27.19 41.66 18.04
N ASP A 88 -28.34 41.73 17.37
CA ASP A 88 -29.45 42.63 17.71
C ASP A 88 -30.17 42.16 18.96
N MET A 89 -30.35 40.84 19.13
CA MET A 89 -30.89 40.23 20.35
C MET A 89 -30.00 40.51 21.55
N LEU A 90 -28.68 40.43 21.38
CA LEU A 90 -27.70 40.77 22.42
C LEU A 90 -27.79 42.24 22.83
N GLN A 91 -27.89 43.16 21.87
CA GLN A 91 -27.97 44.60 22.13
C GLN A 91 -29.31 45.03 22.74
N SER A 92 -30.41 44.42 22.33
CA SER A 92 -31.77 44.77 22.78
C SER A 92 -32.21 44.03 24.05
N GLY A 93 -31.48 43.02 24.52
CA GLY A 93 -31.87 42.17 25.65
C GLY A 93 -32.95 41.13 25.32
N LYS A 94 -33.45 41.10 24.08
CA LYS A 94 -34.54 40.23 23.62
C LYS A 94 -34.25 38.73 23.78
N TRP A 95 -32.97 38.34 23.86
CA TRP A 95 -32.56 36.96 24.10
C TRP A 95 -33.09 36.38 25.43
N GLN A 96 -33.43 37.22 26.41
CA GLN A 96 -33.95 36.77 27.71
C GLN A 96 -35.43 36.35 27.65
N GLU A 97 -36.17 36.84 26.66
CA GLU A 97 -37.63 36.66 26.54
C GLU A 97 -38.01 35.59 25.51
N VAL A 98 -37.08 35.21 24.62
CA VAL A 98 -37.31 34.23 23.55
C VAL A 98 -36.95 32.81 23.98
N THR A 99 -37.62 31.82 23.39
CA THR A 99 -37.30 30.40 23.60
C THR A 99 -36.37 29.91 22.50
N PHE A 100 -35.20 29.37 22.88
CA PHE A 100 -34.25 28.76 21.95
C PHE A 100 -34.52 27.27 21.79
N LYS A 101 -34.35 26.78 20.56
CA LYS A 101 -34.37 25.35 20.30
C LYS A 101 -33.18 24.68 21.00
N PRO A 102 -33.37 23.60 21.77
CA PRO A 102 -32.27 22.88 22.40
C PRO A 102 -31.26 22.38 21.36
N TYR A 103 -29.98 22.69 21.57
CA TYR A 103 -28.91 22.25 20.67
C TYR A 103 -28.67 20.74 20.81
N ASN A 104 -28.63 20.03 19.69
CA ASN A 104 -28.37 18.60 19.69
C ASN A 104 -26.86 18.32 19.82
N LEU A 105 -26.37 18.22 21.05
CA LEU A 105 -24.97 17.88 21.34
C LEU A 105 -24.55 16.46 20.93
N ARG A 106 -25.49 15.63 20.43
CA ARG A 106 -25.19 14.28 19.93
C ARG A 106 -24.91 14.24 18.42
N ALA A 107 -25.17 15.33 17.70
CA ALA A 107 -24.84 15.41 16.29
C ALA A 107 -23.36 15.78 16.11
N LEU A 108 -22.75 15.29 15.03
CA LEU A 108 -21.44 15.79 14.61
C LEU A 108 -21.60 17.26 14.19
N GLY A 109 -20.65 18.09 14.60
CA GLY A 109 -20.55 19.47 14.14
C GLY A 109 -20.22 19.54 12.65
N ALA A 110 -20.38 20.72 12.06
CA ALA A 110 -19.90 20.97 10.71
C ALA A 110 -18.36 20.79 10.67
N PRO A 111 -17.81 20.04 9.71
CA PRO A 111 -16.37 19.89 9.58
C PRO A 111 -15.74 21.24 9.27
N ALA A 112 -14.62 21.56 9.94
CA ALA A 112 -13.84 22.74 9.63
C ALA A 112 -13.09 22.52 8.30
N MET A 113 -13.08 23.52 7.42
CA MET A 113 -12.25 23.47 6.21
C MET A 113 -10.78 23.62 6.61
N SER A 114 -9.97 22.60 6.35
CA SER A 114 -8.52 22.61 6.57
C SER A 114 -7.79 22.08 5.34
N GLY A 115 -6.55 22.53 5.13
CA GLY A 115 -5.68 21.90 4.13
C GLY A 115 -5.36 20.45 4.52
N ALA A 116 -5.17 19.60 3.51
CA ALA A 116 -4.83 18.19 3.70
C ALA A 116 -3.50 17.85 3.01
N LEU A 117 -2.71 16.99 3.64
CA LEU A 117 -1.50 16.42 3.05
C LEU A 117 -1.80 15.03 2.50
N HIS A 118 -1.26 14.73 1.33
CA HIS A 118 -1.39 13.42 0.71
C HIS A 118 -0.85 12.30 1.64
N PRO A 119 -1.59 11.20 1.87
CA PRO A 119 -1.15 10.08 2.74
C PRO A 119 0.26 9.58 2.46
N LEU A 120 0.59 9.34 1.19
CA LEU A 120 1.96 8.95 0.79
C LEU A 120 3.02 10.01 1.17
N GLY A 121 2.68 11.31 1.09
CA GLY A 121 3.58 12.39 1.47
C GLY A 121 3.81 12.47 2.98
N LYS A 122 2.78 12.16 3.77
CA LYS A 122 2.88 12.05 5.23
C LYS A 122 3.80 10.88 5.62
N VAL A 123 3.63 9.70 5.01
CA VAL A 123 4.51 8.54 5.24
C VAL A 123 5.94 8.83 4.78
N ARG A 124 6.13 9.46 3.61
CA ARG A 124 7.44 9.91 3.14
C ARG A 124 8.15 10.78 4.18
N HIS A 125 7.44 11.78 4.74
CA HIS A 125 8.02 12.69 5.72
C HIS A 125 8.54 11.92 6.96
N GLU A 126 7.79 10.92 7.39
CA GLU A 126 8.16 10.11 8.55
C GLU A 126 9.35 9.20 8.29
N PHE A 127 9.41 8.53 7.14
CA PHE A 127 10.62 7.80 6.72
C PHE A 127 11.84 8.71 6.75
N ARG A 128 11.73 9.95 6.25
CA ARG A 128 12.83 10.94 6.30
C ARG A 128 13.24 11.23 7.76
N GLN A 129 12.29 11.39 8.68
CA GLN A 129 12.62 11.61 10.10
C GLN A 129 13.36 10.41 10.71
N ILE A 130 12.92 9.17 10.44
CA ILE A 130 13.61 7.96 10.93
C ILE A 130 15.06 7.93 10.45
N PHE A 131 15.31 8.24 9.17
CA PHE A 131 16.67 8.33 8.65
C PHE A 131 17.50 9.42 9.34
N PHE A 132 16.94 10.61 9.56
CA PHE A 132 17.64 11.69 10.27
C PHE A 132 17.98 11.31 11.71
N GLU A 133 17.05 10.68 12.45
CA GLU A 133 17.30 10.18 13.80
C GLU A 133 18.42 9.13 13.85
N MET A 134 18.59 8.36 12.78
CA MET A 134 19.63 7.33 12.66
C MET A 134 20.96 7.88 12.08
N GLY A 135 21.04 9.20 11.89
CA GLY A 135 22.26 9.89 11.45
C GLY A 135 22.55 9.78 9.96
N PHE A 136 21.52 9.60 9.13
CA PHE A 136 21.67 9.57 7.68
C PHE A 136 21.59 10.97 7.06
N THR A 137 22.37 11.17 6.00
CA THR A 137 22.32 12.36 5.15
C THR A 137 21.47 12.08 3.90
N GLU A 138 20.55 12.98 3.56
CA GLU A 138 19.71 12.83 2.36
C GLU A 138 20.52 13.10 1.08
N MET A 139 20.45 12.19 0.11
CA MET A 139 21.10 12.33 -1.19
C MET A 139 20.25 13.18 -2.15
N PRO A 140 20.88 14.01 -2.99
CA PRO A 140 20.17 14.74 -4.03
C PRO A 140 19.71 13.78 -5.14
N THR A 141 18.40 13.69 -5.36
CA THR A 141 17.79 12.83 -6.39
C THR A 141 17.11 13.64 -7.50
N ASN A 142 17.55 14.87 -7.75
CA ASN A 142 16.92 15.85 -8.66
C ASN A 142 17.05 15.54 -10.16
N GLN A 143 17.11 14.27 -10.55
CA GLN A 143 17.18 13.80 -11.94
C GLN A 143 16.33 12.54 -12.14
N PHE A 144 15.31 12.60 -13.02
CA PHE A 144 14.54 11.40 -13.39
C PHE A 144 15.19 10.59 -14.50
N VAL A 145 15.96 11.27 -15.35
CA VAL A 145 16.70 10.64 -16.44
C VAL A 145 18.10 10.32 -15.95
N GLU A 146 18.55 9.10 -16.21
CA GLU A 146 19.89 8.61 -15.93
C GLU A 146 20.53 8.08 -17.21
N SER A 147 21.85 8.07 -17.27
CA SER A 147 22.57 7.30 -18.29
C SER A 147 22.57 5.81 -17.93
N GLY A 148 22.60 4.94 -18.94
CA GLY A 148 22.78 3.50 -18.75
C GLY A 148 24.02 3.16 -17.93
N PHE A 149 25.04 4.03 -18.00
CA PHE A 149 26.23 3.95 -17.17
C PHE A 149 25.89 4.03 -15.68
N TRP A 150 25.25 5.11 -15.20
CA TRP A 150 24.94 5.27 -13.78
C TRP A 150 23.83 4.34 -13.30
N ASN A 151 22.82 4.12 -14.15
CA ASN A 151 21.68 3.28 -13.82
C ASN A 151 22.04 1.79 -13.80
N PHE A 152 23.10 1.34 -14.47
CA PHE A 152 23.39 -0.09 -14.55
C PHE A 152 24.90 -0.43 -14.49
N ASP A 153 25.73 0.12 -15.38
CA ASP A 153 27.13 -0.33 -15.49
C ASP A 153 27.97 0.00 -14.24
N ALA A 154 27.75 1.19 -13.67
CA ALA A 154 28.35 1.65 -12.42
C ALA A 154 27.99 0.76 -11.23
N LEU A 155 26.86 0.05 -11.32
CA LEU A 155 26.39 -0.91 -10.32
C LEU A 155 26.91 -2.33 -10.61
N TYR A 156 27.78 -2.52 -11.59
CA TYR A 156 28.21 -3.88 -11.97
C TYR A 156 27.06 -4.79 -12.46
N VAL A 157 25.98 -4.21 -12.99
CA VAL A 157 24.92 -4.95 -13.68
C VAL A 157 25.37 -5.22 -15.13
N PRO A 158 25.38 -6.46 -15.64
CA PRO A 158 25.88 -6.75 -16.99
C PRO A 158 24.98 -6.13 -18.07
N GLN A 159 25.54 -5.84 -19.26
CA GLN A 159 24.81 -5.19 -20.35
C GLN A 159 23.70 -6.08 -20.96
N GLN A 160 23.86 -7.40 -20.88
CA GLN A 160 22.88 -8.40 -21.32
C GLN A 160 21.82 -8.72 -20.25
N HIS A 161 21.78 -7.97 -19.14
CA HIS A 161 20.82 -8.24 -18.07
C HIS A 161 19.38 -7.93 -18.52
N PRO A 162 18.38 -8.81 -18.28
CA PRO A 162 17.00 -8.60 -18.73
C PRO A 162 16.39 -7.27 -18.30
N ALA A 163 16.73 -6.79 -17.10
CA ALA A 163 16.28 -5.47 -16.63
C ALA A 163 16.66 -4.28 -17.56
N ARG A 164 17.63 -4.45 -18.48
CA ARG A 164 17.99 -3.46 -19.49
C ARG A 164 17.18 -3.59 -20.79
N ASP A 165 16.29 -4.56 -20.89
CA ASP A 165 15.45 -4.74 -22.07
C ASP A 165 14.37 -3.65 -22.13
N MET A 166 13.91 -3.34 -23.35
CA MET A 166 12.83 -2.37 -23.57
C MET A 166 11.51 -2.78 -22.91
N GLN A 167 11.36 -4.07 -22.56
CA GLN A 167 10.18 -4.57 -21.84
C GLN A 167 10.18 -4.18 -20.37
N ASP A 168 11.35 -3.92 -19.76
CA ASP A 168 11.48 -3.61 -18.32
C ASP A 168 11.84 -2.14 -18.07
N THR A 169 12.55 -1.49 -19.00
CA THR A 169 13.06 -0.12 -18.83
C THR A 169 12.51 0.85 -19.87
N PHE A 170 12.13 2.05 -19.42
CA PHE A 170 11.79 3.16 -20.30
C PHE A 170 13.05 3.87 -20.81
N PHE A 171 13.35 3.69 -22.08
CA PHE A 171 14.41 4.42 -22.78
C PHE A 171 13.93 5.79 -23.26
N ILE A 172 14.82 6.77 -23.26
CA ILE A 172 14.53 8.11 -23.75
C ILE A 172 14.69 8.16 -25.27
N SER A 173 13.74 8.77 -25.97
CA SER A 173 13.81 8.97 -27.42
C SER A 173 14.56 10.24 -27.81
N ASP A 174 14.48 11.30 -27.00
CA ASP A 174 15.09 12.60 -27.26
C ASP A 174 15.49 13.33 -25.95
N PRO A 175 16.79 13.58 -25.71
CA PRO A 175 17.94 12.99 -26.41
C PRO A 175 18.05 11.47 -26.11
N PRO A 176 18.43 10.63 -27.08
CA PRO A 176 18.52 9.17 -26.85
C PRO A 176 19.81 8.75 -26.14
N MET A 177 20.85 9.57 -26.18
CA MET A 177 22.15 9.29 -25.59
C MET A 177 22.62 10.44 -24.71
N ALA A 178 23.33 10.08 -23.66
CA ALA A 178 24.05 10.97 -22.77
C ALA A 178 25.45 11.27 -23.33
N ASP A 179 26.04 12.35 -22.83
CA ASP A 179 27.48 12.49 -22.87
C ASP A 179 28.16 11.43 -21.96
N PRO A 180 29.42 11.08 -22.22
CA PRO A 180 30.22 10.28 -21.28
C PRO A 180 30.21 10.89 -19.87
N PRO A 181 30.31 10.06 -18.81
CA PRO A 181 30.17 10.53 -17.44
C PRO A 181 31.24 11.57 -17.09
N ARG A 182 30.80 12.64 -16.41
CA ARG A 182 31.62 13.78 -16.00
C ARG A 182 31.49 14.04 -14.50
N SER A 183 32.51 14.68 -13.94
CA SER A 183 32.48 15.22 -12.57
C SER A 183 31.59 16.46 -12.49
N GLU A 184 31.36 16.96 -11.28
CA GLU A 184 30.61 18.22 -11.05
C GLU A 184 31.29 19.43 -11.73
N ASN A 185 32.61 19.38 -11.92
CA ASN A 185 33.37 20.44 -12.60
C ASN A 185 33.41 20.26 -14.13
N GLY A 186 32.71 19.25 -14.67
CA GLY A 186 32.65 18.96 -16.10
C GLY A 186 33.81 18.10 -16.64
N GLU A 187 34.76 17.71 -15.78
CA GLU A 187 35.90 16.87 -16.16
C GLU A 187 35.45 15.44 -16.50
N PRO A 188 35.91 14.84 -17.60
CA PRO A 188 35.58 13.46 -17.96
C PRO A 188 36.05 12.45 -16.90
N LEU A 189 35.18 11.51 -16.52
CA LEU A 189 35.51 10.42 -15.58
C LEU A 189 36.20 9.25 -16.30
N THR A 190 37.26 9.54 -17.05
CA THR A 190 37.93 8.57 -17.94
C THR A 190 38.49 7.37 -17.19
N GLU A 191 39.08 7.58 -16.01
CA GLU A 191 39.61 6.48 -15.20
C GLU A 191 38.49 5.56 -14.71
N TYR A 192 37.42 6.14 -14.16
CA TYR A 192 36.27 5.37 -13.68
C TYR A 192 35.60 4.58 -14.81
N TRP A 193 35.37 5.23 -15.95
CA TRP A 193 34.84 4.60 -17.16
C TRP A 193 35.68 3.39 -17.59
N ASN A 194 37.00 3.55 -17.64
CA ASN A 194 37.91 2.46 -18.02
C ASN A 194 37.96 1.34 -16.97
N ASN A 195 37.88 1.67 -15.68
CA ASN A 195 37.78 0.69 -14.60
C ASN A 195 36.51 -0.15 -14.73
N VAL A 196 35.36 0.49 -14.96
CA VAL A 196 34.07 -0.17 -15.19
C VAL A 196 34.16 -1.08 -16.41
N LYS A 197 34.61 -0.55 -17.56
CA LYS A 197 34.81 -1.37 -18.75
C LYS A 197 35.68 -2.61 -18.46
N GLN A 198 36.85 -2.41 -17.84
CA GLN A 198 37.79 -3.49 -17.58
C GLN A 198 37.22 -4.56 -16.62
N VAL A 199 36.58 -4.16 -15.53
CA VAL A 199 36.03 -5.10 -14.54
C VAL A 199 34.85 -5.89 -15.10
N HIS A 200 34.05 -5.30 -16.00
CA HIS A 200 32.97 -5.99 -16.70
C HIS A 200 33.50 -6.98 -17.73
N GLU A 201 34.42 -6.56 -18.61
CA GLU A 201 34.91 -7.38 -19.72
C GLU A 201 35.84 -8.51 -19.25
N ASN A 202 36.96 -8.15 -18.64
CA ASN A 202 38.10 -9.06 -18.43
C ASN A 202 38.34 -9.39 -16.96
N GLY A 203 37.59 -8.75 -16.06
CA GLY A 203 37.79 -8.83 -14.63
C GLY A 203 38.88 -7.88 -14.13
N LYS A 204 38.70 -7.45 -12.88
CA LYS A 204 39.61 -6.60 -12.10
C LYS A 204 39.27 -6.77 -10.62
N PHE A 205 40.11 -6.25 -9.72
CA PHE A 205 39.81 -6.19 -8.28
C PHE A 205 39.57 -7.57 -7.63
N GLY A 206 40.25 -8.60 -8.14
CA GLY A 206 40.10 -9.98 -7.66
C GLY A 206 38.90 -10.73 -8.25
N SER A 207 38.13 -10.10 -9.14
CA SER A 207 37.02 -10.71 -9.88
C SER A 207 37.44 -11.15 -11.29
N LEU A 208 36.77 -12.18 -11.80
CA LEU A 208 36.94 -12.69 -13.17
C LEU A 208 36.18 -11.86 -14.22
N GLY A 209 35.34 -10.91 -13.79
CA GLY A 209 34.45 -10.19 -14.69
C GLY A 209 33.32 -11.05 -15.25
N TYR A 210 32.52 -10.46 -16.12
CA TYR A 210 31.43 -11.15 -16.81
C TYR A 210 31.87 -11.81 -18.13
N ARG A 211 33.08 -11.51 -18.63
CA ARG A 211 33.68 -12.18 -19.80
C ARG A 211 32.87 -12.00 -21.08
N TYR A 212 32.42 -10.77 -21.32
CA TYR A 212 31.72 -10.35 -22.55
C TYR A 212 32.32 -9.03 -23.07
N PRO A 213 32.14 -8.69 -24.36
CA PRO A 213 32.57 -7.39 -24.89
C PRO A 213 31.66 -6.27 -24.38
N TRP A 214 32.22 -5.28 -23.70
CA TRP A 214 31.47 -4.16 -23.15
C TRP A 214 31.38 -3.04 -24.19
N HIS A 215 30.14 -2.65 -24.50
CA HIS A 215 29.83 -1.68 -25.54
C HIS A 215 29.55 -0.31 -24.91
N ALA A 216 30.36 0.68 -25.26
CA ALA A 216 30.22 2.06 -24.79
C ALA A 216 28.83 2.66 -25.10
N GLU A 217 28.28 2.34 -26.29
CA GLU A 217 26.99 2.86 -26.75
C GLU A 217 25.83 2.47 -25.81
N GLU A 218 25.85 1.26 -25.25
CA GLU A 218 24.83 0.80 -24.29
C GLU A 218 24.84 1.61 -23.00
N SER A 219 26.02 2.01 -22.54
CA SER A 219 26.20 2.83 -21.33
C SER A 219 25.80 4.29 -21.52
N LEU A 220 25.77 4.76 -22.77
CA LEU A 220 25.35 6.13 -23.08
C LEU A 220 23.85 6.26 -23.30
N LYS A 221 23.09 5.17 -23.52
CA LYS A 221 21.63 5.25 -23.67
C LYS A 221 20.99 5.90 -22.45
N LEU A 222 20.13 6.88 -22.67
CA LEU A 222 19.37 7.53 -21.60
C LEU A 222 18.13 6.72 -21.26
N VAL A 223 17.86 6.59 -19.96
CA VAL A 223 16.71 5.88 -19.41
C VAL A 223 16.02 6.71 -18.33
N LEU A 224 14.73 6.48 -18.12
CA LEU A 224 14.12 6.89 -16.85
C LEU A 224 14.67 5.96 -15.75
N ARG A 225 15.14 6.53 -14.65
CA ARG A 225 15.78 5.77 -13.57
C ARG A 225 14.88 4.64 -13.07
N THR A 226 15.43 3.43 -13.02
CA THR A 226 14.69 2.21 -12.65
C THR A 226 14.67 1.96 -11.15
N HIS A 227 15.63 2.55 -10.45
CA HIS A 227 15.84 2.45 -9.01
C HIS A 227 16.72 3.61 -8.51
N THR A 228 16.58 3.99 -7.24
CA THR A 228 17.37 5.07 -6.64
C THR A 228 18.85 4.70 -6.41
N THR A 229 19.22 3.44 -6.62
CA THR A 229 20.59 2.93 -6.52
C THR A 229 21.56 3.60 -7.50
N ALA A 230 21.06 4.14 -8.61
CA ALA A 230 21.85 4.96 -9.52
C ALA A 230 22.41 6.22 -8.81
N THR A 231 21.57 6.88 -8.01
CA THR A 231 21.98 8.02 -7.18
C THR A 231 22.99 7.59 -6.11
N SER A 232 22.80 6.42 -5.51
CA SER A 232 23.76 5.86 -4.55
C SER A 232 25.12 5.61 -5.18
N ALA A 233 25.18 5.09 -6.42
CA ALA A 233 26.44 4.93 -7.13
C ALA A 233 27.15 6.27 -7.36
N ALA A 234 26.42 7.31 -7.78
CA ALA A 234 26.97 8.64 -7.96
C ALA A 234 27.50 9.22 -6.63
N MET A 235 26.80 9.00 -5.53
CA MET A 235 27.22 9.46 -4.20
C MET A 235 28.42 8.67 -3.64
N LEU A 236 28.47 7.36 -3.86
CA LEU A 236 29.60 6.51 -3.47
C LEU A 236 30.85 6.84 -4.29
N TYR A 237 30.69 7.17 -5.58
CA TYR A 237 31.79 7.66 -6.40
C TYR A 237 32.36 8.99 -5.87
N LYS A 238 31.51 9.92 -5.42
CA LYS A 238 31.95 11.14 -4.75
C LYS A 238 32.66 10.84 -3.42
N LEU A 239 32.13 9.91 -2.63
CA LEU A 239 32.75 9.46 -1.39
C LEU A 239 34.14 8.84 -1.64
N ALA A 240 34.34 8.18 -2.78
CA ALA A 240 35.64 7.60 -3.14
C ALA A 240 36.77 8.63 -3.27
N GLN A 241 36.44 9.91 -3.52
CA GLN A 241 37.43 10.99 -3.62
C GLN A 241 37.95 11.44 -2.24
N ASP A 242 37.16 11.21 -1.18
CA ASP A 242 37.54 11.45 0.22
C ASP A 242 36.92 10.34 1.11
N PRO A 243 37.52 9.12 1.10
CA PRO A 243 36.91 7.97 1.75
C PRO A 243 36.79 8.14 3.27
N ARG A 244 35.55 8.18 3.76
CA ARG A 244 35.21 8.23 5.17
C ARG A 244 33.90 7.47 5.46
N PRO A 245 33.65 7.07 6.72
CA PRO A 245 32.37 6.49 7.08
C PRO A 245 31.23 7.46 6.75
N ALA A 246 30.17 6.95 6.13
CA ALA A 246 29.05 7.76 5.67
C ALA A 246 27.75 6.96 5.69
N ARG A 247 26.65 7.67 5.93
CA ARG A 247 25.28 7.13 5.92
C ARG A 247 24.44 8.02 5.01
N TYR A 248 23.89 7.42 3.97
CA TYR A 248 23.12 8.13 2.96
C TYR A 248 21.74 7.51 2.77
N PHE A 249 20.74 8.33 2.49
CA PHE A 249 19.43 7.84 2.14
C PHE A 249 18.79 8.68 1.05
N SER A 250 17.83 8.11 0.34
CA SER A 250 16.99 8.85 -0.58
C SER A 250 15.58 8.28 -0.61
N ILE A 251 14.61 9.15 -0.90
CA ILE A 251 13.23 8.74 -1.15
C ILE A 251 12.75 9.49 -2.38
N ASP A 252 12.70 8.79 -3.50
CA ASP A 252 12.30 9.39 -4.77
C ASP A 252 11.63 8.41 -5.73
N ARG A 253 11.05 8.97 -6.78
CA ARG A 253 10.31 8.25 -7.80
C ARG A 253 11.22 7.56 -8.79
N VAL A 254 10.85 6.32 -9.10
CA VAL A 254 11.50 5.43 -10.06
C VAL A 254 10.47 4.93 -11.06
N PHE A 255 10.94 4.48 -12.23
CA PHE A 255 10.11 4.14 -13.38
C PHE A 255 10.47 2.75 -13.89
N ARG A 256 9.46 1.91 -14.10
CA ARG A 256 9.63 0.57 -14.66
C ARG A 256 8.56 0.32 -15.70
N ASN A 257 8.95 -0.26 -16.83
CA ASN A 257 8.02 -0.56 -17.93
C ASN A 257 7.21 -1.84 -17.65
N GLU A 258 6.73 -1.99 -16.42
CA GLU A 258 5.91 -3.12 -16.01
C GLU A 258 4.44 -2.86 -16.35
N THR A 259 3.69 -3.94 -16.57
CA THR A 259 2.25 -3.82 -16.82
C THR A 259 1.55 -3.30 -15.57
N VAL A 260 0.83 -2.17 -15.69
CA VAL A 260 0.11 -1.56 -14.57
C VAL A 260 -1.06 -2.46 -14.13
N ASP A 261 -1.07 -2.83 -12.86
CA ASP A 261 -2.13 -3.63 -12.24
C ASP A 261 -2.59 -3.04 -10.88
N ALA A 262 -3.24 -3.84 -10.03
CA ALA A 262 -3.70 -3.37 -8.72
C ALA A 262 -2.57 -3.20 -7.67
N THR A 263 -1.40 -3.78 -7.94
CA THR A 263 -0.24 -3.89 -7.06
C THR A 263 1.03 -3.24 -7.62
N HIS A 264 1.10 -3.04 -8.94
CA HIS A 264 2.26 -2.49 -9.64
C HIS A 264 1.85 -1.26 -10.45
N LEU A 265 2.63 -0.18 -10.30
CA LEU A 265 2.55 1.02 -11.12
C LEU A 265 3.82 1.14 -11.97
N ALA A 266 3.69 1.78 -13.13
CA ALA A 266 4.83 2.10 -13.97
C ALA A 266 5.78 3.14 -13.33
N GLU A 267 5.26 3.92 -12.37
CA GLU A 267 6.05 4.83 -11.53
C GLU A 267 5.66 4.66 -10.06
N PHE A 268 6.64 4.62 -9.17
CA PHE A 268 6.45 4.49 -7.72
C PHE A 268 7.66 5.06 -6.97
N HIS A 269 7.56 5.23 -5.65
CA HIS A 269 8.65 5.79 -4.85
C HIS A 269 9.46 4.68 -4.19
N GLN A 270 10.76 4.71 -4.43
CA GLN A 270 11.71 3.85 -3.76
C GLN A 270 12.38 4.62 -2.61
N VAL A 271 12.36 4.00 -1.44
CA VAL A 271 13.16 4.40 -0.29
C VAL A 271 14.43 3.56 -0.33
N GLU A 272 15.59 4.21 -0.28
CA GLU A 272 16.89 3.53 -0.23
C GLU A 272 17.78 4.11 0.86
N GLY A 273 18.50 3.22 1.55
CA GLY A 273 19.54 3.58 2.50
C GLY A 273 20.86 2.88 2.17
N VAL A 274 21.95 3.57 2.47
CA VAL A 274 23.32 3.14 2.22
C VAL A 274 24.19 3.47 3.42
N ILE A 275 24.97 2.50 3.90
CA ILE A 275 25.96 2.70 4.98
C ILE A 275 27.32 2.27 4.45
N ALA A 276 28.26 3.19 4.36
CA ALA A 276 29.65 2.93 4.04
C ALA A 276 30.48 3.04 5.33
N ASP A 277 31.20 1.98 5.68
CA ASP A 277 32.11 1.97 6.83
C ASP A 277 33.20 0.89 6.66
N PHE A 278 34.20 0.91 7.52
CA PHE A 278 35.23 -0.12 7.56
C PHE A 278 34.71 -1.36 8.29
N ASP A 279 35.10 -2.54 7.79
CA ASP A 279 34.84 -3.84 8.44
C ASP A 279 33.37 -4.23 8.64
N LEU A 280 32.43 -3.61 7.93
CA LEU A 280 31.02 -4.01 7.97
C LEU A 280 30.83 -5.50 7.64
N THR A 281 29.91 -6.14 8.37
CA THR A 281 29.51 -7.52 8.18
C THR A 281 28.02 -7.62 7.85
N LEU A 282 27.62 -8.77 7.31
CA LEU A 282 26.21 -9.09 7.10
C LEU A 282 25.39 -9.04 8.41
N GLY A 283 26.02 -9.36 9.55
CA GLY A 283 25.40 -9.28 10.86
C GLY A 283 25.03 -7.85 11.25
N ASP A 284 25.87 -6.88 10.90
CA ASP A 284 25.60 -5.46 11.14
C ASP A 284 24.42 -4.97 10.30
N LEU A 285 24.30 -5.46 9.05
CA LEU A 285 23.14 -5.17 8.20
C LEU A 285 21.85 -5.71 8.83
N ILE A 286 21.85 -6.97 9.28
CA ILE A 286 20.70 -7.60 9.95
C ILE A 286 20.34 -6.85 11.24
N GLY A 287 21.33 -6.51 12.07
CA GLY A 287 21.14 -5.75 13.30
C GLY A 287 20.51 -4.39 13.01
N PHE A 288 21.06 -3.66 12.04
CA PHE A 288 20.51 -2.39 11.60
C PHE A 288 19.07 -2.52 11.09
N MET A 289 18.75 -3.54 10.29
CA MET A 289 17.38 -3.74 9.79
C MET A 289 16.37 -3.94 10.94
N ASN A 290 16.74 -4.69 11.99
CA ASN A 290 15.87 -4.86 13.16
C ASN A 290 15.57 -3.52 13.86
N GLU A 291 16.58 -2.66 14.01
CA GLU A 291 16.41 -1.32 14.61
C GLU A 291 15.58 -0.40 13.69
N PHE A 292 15.89 -0.37 12.39
CA PHE A 292 15.21 0.48 11.41
C PHE A 292 13.72 0.14 11.30
N PHE A 293 13.38 -1.15 11.13
CA PHE A 293 11.98 -1.59 11.08
C PHE A 293 11.29 -1.52 12.44
N GLY A 294 12.02 -1.70 13.56
CA GLY A 294 11.52 -1.52 14.91
C GLY A 294 10.99 -0.11 15.17
N LYS A 295 11.68 0.93 14.66
CA LYS A 295 11.21 2.33 14.70
C LYS A 295 9.92 2.57 13.92
N MET A 296 9.59 1.72 12.95
CA MET A 296 8.33 1.78 12.19
C MET A 296 7.21 0.93 12.80
N GLY A 297 7.44 0.33 13.98
CA GLY A 297 6.51 -0.60 14.61
C GLY A 297 6.47 -1.98 13.95
N VAL A 298 7.33 -2.25 12.98
CA VAL A 298 7.40 -3.53 12.27
C VAL A 298 8.29 -4.49 13.05
N LYS A 299 7.68 -5.52 13.63
CA LYS A 299 8.35 -6.55 14.44
C LYS A 299 8.46 -7.85 13.66
N GLN A 300 9.19 -8.82 14.23
CA GLN A 300 9.35 -10.18 13.69
C GLN A 300 9.93 -10.20 12.27
N LEU A 301 11.21 -9.85 12.12
CA LEU A 301 11.88 -9.94 10.83
C LEU A 301 12.42 -11.34 10.54
N ARG A 302 12.39 -11.72 9.26
CA ARG A 302 13.12 -12.86 8.71
C ARG A 302 13.88 -12.43 7.47
N PHE A 303 15.04 -13.04 7.27
CA PHE A 303 15.93 -12.75 6.16
C PHE A 303 16.06 -14.00 5.30
N LYS A 304 15.87 -13.85 3.99
CA LYS A 304 15.98 -14.92 3.01
C LYS A 304 17.10 -14.56 2.03
N PRO A 305 18.08 -15.44 1.78
CA PRO A 305 19.09 -15.21 0.75
C PRO A 305 18.45 -14.90 -0.59
N ALA A 306 18.98 -13.89 -1.27
CA ALA A 306 18.48 -13.42 -2.56
C ALA A 306 19.65 -13.19 -3.53
N TYR A 307 19.34 -12.71 -4.72
CA TYR A 307 20.33 -12.31 -5.71
C TYR A 307 20.02 -10.89 -6.18
N ASN A 308 20.99 -9.98 -6.04
CA ASN A 308 21.03 -8.76 -6.83
C ASN A 308 22.40 -8.68 -7.50
N PRO A 309 22.50 -8.20 -8.76
CA PRO A 309 23.78 -8.17 -9.47
C PRO A 309 24.87 -7.34 -8.77
N TYR A 310 24.46 -6.30 -8.03
CA TYR A 310 25.33 -5.34 -7.36
C TYR A 310 25.63 -5.69 -5.90
N THR A 311 25.03 -6.75 -5.31
CA THR A 311 25.30 -7.12 -3.90
C THR A 311 25.72 -8.58 -3.71
N GLU A 312 26.71 -8.80 -2.86
CA GLU A 312 27.18 -10.12 -2.43
C GLU A 312 27.73 -10.02 -0.99
N PRO A 313 27.06 -10.63 0.01
CA PRO A 313 25.78 -11.34 -0.03
C PRO A 313 24.55 -10.41 -0.19
N SER A 314 23.42 -10.99 -0.62
CA SER A 314 22.11 -10.32 -0.75
C SER A 314 21.02 -11.04 0.08
N MET A 315 20.04 -10.29 0.58
CA MET A 315 18.89 -10.83 1.32
C MET A 315 17.60 -10.05 1.06
N GLU A 316 16.49 -10.78 0.94
CA GLU A 316 15.14 -10.24 1.07
C GLU A 316 14.75 -10.18 2.55
N ILE A 317 13.97 -9.17 2.91
CA ILE A 317 13.48 -8.91 4.27
C ILE A 317 11.98 -9.18 4.30
N PHE A 318 11.56 -10.04 5.23
CA PHE A 318 10.17 -10.40 5.47
C PHE A 318 9.74 -10.01 6.88
N SER A 319 8.47 -9.62 7.05
CA SER A 319 7.82 -9.48 8.36
C SER A 319 6.49 -10.22 8.41
N TRP A 320 6.11 -10.66 9.62
CA TRP A 320 4.82 -11.28 9.87
C TRP A 320 3.71 -10.22 9.91
N HIS A 321 2.73 -10.34 9.01
CA HIS A 321 1.57 -9.45 8.98
C HIS A 321 0.38 -10.10 9.68
N GLU A 322 0.01 -9.61 10.86
CA GLU A 322 -1.05 -10.21 11.69
C GLU A 322 -2.41 -10.24 10.98
N GLY A 323 -2.80 -9.15 10.32
CA GLY A 323 -4.10 -9.08 9.61
C GLY A 323 -4.21 -10.02 8.39
N LEU A 324 -3.09 -10.52 7.86
CA LEU A 324 -3.06 -11.43 6.71
C LEU A 324 -2.65 -12.85 7.11
N GLY A 325 -2.16 -13.05 8.34
CA GLY A 325 -1.69 -14.34 8.84
C GLY A 325 -0.56 -14.96 8.01
N LYS A 326 0.32 -14.14 7.41
CA LYS A 326 1.43 -14.62 6.56
C LYS A 326 2.66 -13.72 6.62
N TRP A 327 3.80 -14.28 6.22
CA TRP A 327 5.03 -13.54 5.96
C TRP A 327 4.89 -12.72 4.68
N VAL A 328 5.20 -11.43 4.76
CA VAL A 328 5.14 -10.48 3.65
C VAL A 328 6.52 -9.88 3.44
N GLU A 329 6.94 -9.79 2.18
CA GLU A 329 8.18 -9.12 1.79
C GLU A 329 8.05 -7.60 1.96
N ILE A 330 8.94 -7.03 2.77
CA ILE A 330 8.93 -5.60 3.13
C ILE A 330 10.13 -4.83 2.58
N GLY A 331 11.14 -5.52 2.03
CA GLY A 331 12.31 -4.88 1.45
C GLY A 331 13.35 -5.87 0.96
N ASN A 332 14.39 -5.33 0.32
CA ASN A 332 15.54 -6.08 -0.19
C ASN A 332 16.82 -5.35 0.22
N SER A 333 17.88 -6.09 0.51
CA SER A 333 19.16 -5.54 0.97
C SER A 333 20.35 -6.41 0.59
N GLY A 334 21.55 -5.88 0.79
CA GLY A 334 22.79 -6.62 0.62
C GLY A 334 24.03 -5.78 0.87
N MET A 335 25.19 -6.39 0.66
CA MET A 335 26.49 -5.73 0.71
C MET A 335 26.97 -5.46 -0.71
N PHE A 336 27.27 -4.21 -1.07
CA PHE A 336 27.72 -3.89 -2.43
C PHE A 336 29.01 -4.62 -2.78
N ARG A 337 29.05 -5.10 -4.02
CA ARG A 337 30.15 -5.90 -4.55
C ARG A 337 31.46 -5.11 -4.66
N PRO A 338 32.63 -5.73 -4.41
CA PRO A 338 33.92 -5.09 -4.63
C PRO A 338 34.13 -4.59 -6.05
N GLU A 339 33.59 -5.29 -7.05
CA GLU A 339 33.70 -4.88 -8.46
C GLU A 339 33.02 -3.54 -8.74
N MET A 340 31.94 -3.24 -8.03
CA MET A 340 31.29 -1.93 -8.04
C MET A 340 32.15 -0.91 -7.28
N LEU A 341 32.46 -1.18 -6.01
CA LEU A 341 33.07 -0.19 -5.10
C LEU A 341 34.53 0.14 -5.45
N GLU A 342 35.37 -0.86 -5.71
CA GLU A 342 36.79 -0.63 -6.03
C GLU A 342 36.96 0.05 -7.38
N SER A 343 36.04 -0.14 -8.33
CA SER A 343 36.07 0.56 -9.61
C SER A 343 35.91 2.07 -9.47
N MET A 344 35.15 2.51 -8.45
CA MET A 344 34.97 3.92 -8.09
C MET A 344 36.20 4.53 -7.42
N GLY A 345 37.12 3.70 -6.90
CA GLY A 345 38.29 4.12 -6.12
C GLY A 345 38.14 3.99 -4.60
N LEU A 346 37.06 3.36 -4.11
CA LEU A 346 36.92 3.11 -2.67
C LEU A 346 38.00 2.12 -2.18
N PRO A 347 38.55 2.32 -0.97
CA PRO A 347 39.58 1.45 -0.44
C PRO A 347 39.01 0.07 -0.09
N LYS A 348 39.79 -1.00 -0.29
CA LYS A 348 39.36 -2.41 -0.06
C LYS A 348 38.78 -2.70 1.32
N GLY A 349 39.19 -1.96 2.34
CA GLY A 349 38.67 -2.11 3.71
C GLY A 349 37.29 -1.50 3.92
N MET A 350 36.86 -0.58 3.05
CA MET A 350 35.55 0.07 3.13
C MET A 350 34.52 -0.80 2.44
N LYS A 351 33.54 -1.24 3.22
CA LYS A 351 32.40 -2.02 2.77
C LYS A 351 31.16 -1.17 2.83
N VAL A 352 30.18 -1.51 2.00
CA VAL A 352 28.97 -0.70 1.90
C VAL A 352 27.75 -1.60 1.94
N HIS A 353 26.83 -1.30 2.84
CA HIS A 353 25.48 -1.87 2.86
C HIS A 353 24.54 -1.03 2.00
N GLY A 354 23.65 -1.70 1.28
CA GLY A 354 22.53 -1.07 0.59
C GLY A 354 21.23 -1.82 0.91
N TRP A 355 20.14 -1.08 1.08
CA TRP A 355 18.80 -1.65 1.18
C TRP A 355 17.76 -0.72 0.61
N GLY A 356 16.68 -1.30 0.11
CA GLY A 356 15.56 -0.55 -0.42
C GLY A 356 14.22 -1.20 -0.14
N LEU A 357 13.19 -0.35 -0.14
CA LEU A 357 11.79 -0.74 -0.02
C LEU A 357 10.91 0.25 -0.78
N SER A 358 9.74 -0.19 -1.23
CA SER A 358 8.72 0.70 -1.81
C SER A 358 8.05 1.51 -0.69
N LEU A 359 7.78 2.79 -0.94
CA LEU A 359 7.01 3.63 -0.02
C LEU A 359 5.51 3.30 -0.05
N GLU A 360 5.00 2.89 -1.21
CA GLU A 360 3.59 2.62 -1.43
C GLU A 360 3.12 1.42 -0.63
N ARG A 361 3.87 0.32 -0.58
CA ARG A 361 3.44 -0.91 0.10
C ARG A 361 3.20 -0.72 1.61
N PRO A 362 4.12 -0.11 2.40
CA PRO A 362 3.86 0.25 3.79
C PRO A 362 2.68 1.22 3.94
N THR A 363 2.54 2.17 3.03
CA THR A 363 1.43 3.14 3.06
C THR A 363 0.09 2.46 2.84
N MET A 364 0.00 1.54 1.88
CA MET A 364 -1.19 0.74 1.59
C MET A 364 -1.59 -0.11 2.80
N ILE A 365 -0.63 -0.79 3.44
CA ILE A 365 -0.88 -1.57 4.65
C ILE A 365 -1.40 -0.67 5.79
N LYS A 366 -0.73 0.46 6.03
CA LYS A 366 -1.07 1.39 7.11
C LYS A 366 -2.46 2.01 6.96
N TYR A 367 -2.86 2.35 5.74
CA TYR A 367 -4.14 2.98 5.44
C TYR A 367 -5.23 1.98 4.99
N GLY A 368 -4.95 0.68 4.99
CA GLY A 368 -5.89 -0.35 4.56
C GLY A 368 -6.30 -0.25 3.08
N VAL A 369 -5.42 0.26 2.22
CA VAL A 369 -5.68 0.42 0.78
C VAL A 369 -5.28 -0.85 0.04
N SER A 370 -6.22 -1.47 -0.67
CA SER A 370 -5.96 -2.71 -1.43
C SER A 370 -5.46 -2.49 -2.86
N ASN A 371 -5.65 -1.29 -3.42
CA ASN A 371 -5.32 -0.98 -4.82
C ASN A 371 -4.43 0.26 -4.88
N ILE A 372 -3.22 0.11 -5.40
CA ILE A 372 -2.22 1.18 -5.44
C ILE A 372 -2.69 2.43 -6.22
N ARG A 373 -3.60 2.25 -7.18
CA ARG A 373 -4.16 3.33 -8.00
C ARG A 373 -5.13 4.24 -7.24
N GLU A 374 -5.66 3.77 -6.11
CA GLU A 374 -6.46 4.57 -5.18
C GLU A 374 -5.57 5.39 -4.23
N LEU A 375 -4.29 4.99 -4.11
CA LEU A 375 -3.30 5.70 -3.30
C LEU A 375 -2.52 6.75 -4.10
N LEU A 376 -2.12 6.46 -5.35
CA LEU A 376 -1.26 7.34 -6.13
C LEU A 376 -1.79 7.55 -7.56
N GLY A 377 -1.85 8.82 -7.98
CA GLY A 377 -2.21 9.24 -9.33
C GLY A 377 -3.38 10.22 -9.39
N HIS A 378 -3.77 10.61 -10.60
CA HIS A 378 -4.87 11.55 -10.84
C HIS A 378 -6.26 11.00 -10.51
N LYS A 379 -6.37 9.69 -10.21
CA LYS A 379 -7.63 9.01 -9.88
C LYS A 379 -7.87 8.87 -8.37
N VAL A 380 -6.97 9.40 -7.54
CA VAL A 380 -7.10 9.36 -6.08
C VAL A 380 -8.33 10.15 -5.65
N ASP A 381 -9.12 9.57 -4.75
CA ASP A 381 -10.28 10.24 -4.14
C ASP A 381 -9.79 11.34 -3.19
N LEU A 382 -10.24 12.58 -3.40
CA LEU A 382 -9.89 13.69 -2.52
C LEU A 382 -10.48 13.51 -1.12
N ASN A 383 -11.64 12.85 -0.98
CA ASN A 383 -12.21 12.52 0.34
C ASN A 383 -11.30 11.56 1.12
N PHE A 384 -10.61 10.66 0.42
CA PHE A 384 -9.59 9.80 1.03
C PHE A 384 -8.40 10.62 1.52
N ILE A 385 -7.96 11.65 0.79
CA ILE A 385 -6.87 12.53 1.24
C ILE A 385 -7.29 13.36 2.46
N GLU A 386 -8.48 13.95 2.42
CA GLU A 386 -9.01 14.86 3.45
C GLU A 386 -9.41 14.13 4.74
N GLY A 387 -10.03 12.95 4.61
CA GLY A 387 -10.54 12.19 5.75
C GLY A 387 -9.46 11.44 6.53
N ASN A 388 -8.28 11.24 5.95
CA ASN A 388 -7.22 10.47 6.60
C ASN A 388 -6.36 11.31 7.54
N PRO A 389 -6.13 10.84 8.78
CA PRO A 389 -5.37 11.57 9.79
C PRO A 389 -3.90 11.77 9.37
N ALA A 390 -3.20 12.63 10.12
CA ALA A 390 -1.75 12.71 10.05
C ALA A 390 -1.11 11.37 10.45
N VAL A 391 -0.02 10.99 9.78
CA VAL A 391 0.67 9.73 10.03
C VAL A 391 1.46 9.83 11.34
N ARG A 392 1.34 8.80 12.18
CA ARG A 392 2.16 8.51 13.38
C ARG A 392 2.48 7.00 13.38
N LEU A 393 3.71 6.54 13.15
CA LEU A 393 4.15 5.12 13.22
C LEU A 393 4.44 4.70 14.67
N ASP A 394 4.57 5.67 15.58
CA ASP A 394 4.75 5.48 17.01
C ASP A 394 3.46 5.05 17.73
N GLN A 395 2.30 5.09 17.06
CA GLN A 395 1.03 4.64 17.61
C GLN A 395 0.50 3.47 16.78
N GLU A 396 0.29 2.33 17.45
CA GLU A 396 -0.43 1.19 16.89
C GLU A 396 -1.83 1.66 16.45
N ALA A 397 -2.23 1.26 15.24
CA ALA A 397 -3.54 1.55 14.68
C ALA A 397 -4.66 0.81 15.43
#